data_AF-A0AAU2YMK5-F1
#
_entry.id   AF-A0AAU2YMK5-F1
#
_cell.length_a   1.000
_cell.length_b   1.000
_cell.length_c   1.000
_cell.angle_alpha   90.00
_cell.angle_beta   90.00
_cell.angle_gamma   90.00
#
_symmetry.space_group_name_H-M   'P 1'
#
loop_
_entity.id
_entity.type
_entity.pdbx_description
1 polymer ?
#
loop_
_entity_poly.entity_id
_entity_poly.type
_entity_poly.pdbx_seq_one_letter_code
_entity_poly.pdbx_strand_id
1 'polypeptide(L)'
;MSRYDAHRGYTPASAQDRPRLMNFMLPWAAGIVVTLVTQLVLAVLVWDVITGDDVSTMASPVRTVLLLHLPSAACVALGVWAAAAVHQGASRESQVRHFIAAFTPVVALQLVIFFSQGSDLTAITFLVQLVVLVVGCAVGFLVDRLRNG
;
A
#
# COMPACT_ATOMS: atom_id res chain seq x y z
N MET A 1 27.46 26.75 40.78
CA MET A 1 26.42 26.40 39.79
C MET A 1 27.05 25.50 38.75
N SER A 2 26.57 24.25 38.68
CA SER A 2 27.23 23.13 38.03
C SER A 2 26.92 23.09 36.53
N ARG A 3 27.93 22.80 35.71
CA ARG A 3 27.88 22.70 34.23
C ARG A 3 26.92 21.61 33.68
N TYR A 4 26.20 20.90 34.55
CA TYR A 4 25.34 19.77 34.20
C TYR A 4 23.87 20.12 33.96
N ASP A 5 23.42 21.36 34.24
CA ASP A 5 22.02 21.76 34.04
C ASP A 5 21.68 22.15 32.58
N ALA A 6 22.67 22.23 31.69
CA ALA A 6 22.48 22.69 30.30
C ALA A 6 21.83 21.64 29.36
N HIS A 7 21.67 20.38 29.78
CA HIS A 7 21.08 19.33 28.94
C HIS A 7 19.63 18.95 29.29
N ARG A 8 19.01 19.64 30.26
CA ARG A 8 17.61 19.39 30.67
C ARG A 8 16.54 20.06 29.80
N GLY A 9 16.95 20.85 28.81
CA GLY A 9 16.06 21.62 27.94
C GLY A 9 15.78 21.01 26.56
N TYR A 10 16.32 19.83 26.23
CA TYR A 10 15.97 19.15 24.98
C TYR A 10 14.68 18.36 25.20
N THR A 11 13.55 19.05 25.35
CA THR A 11 12.26 18.43 25.04
C THR A 11 12.32 18.07 23.55
N PRO A 12 12.33 16.78 23.16
CA PRO A 12 12.21 16.44 21.76
C PRO A 12 10.96 17.14 21.26
N ALA A 13 11.09 17.93 20.19
CA ALA A 13 9.98 18.67 19.59
C ALA A 13 8.78 17.74 19.58
N SER A 14 7.72 18.13 20.30
CA SER A 14 6.52 17.32 20.41
C SER A 14 6.08 16.99 18.98
N ALA A 15 5.62 15.77 18.73
CA ALA A 15 5.19 15.36 17.39
C ALA A 15 4.10 16.28 16.77
N GLN A 16 3.56 17.22 17.56
CA GLN A 16 2.70 18.33 17.17
C GLN A 16 3.38 19.42 16.33
N ASP A 17 4.70 19.62 16.44
CA ASP A 17 5.43 20.67 15.71
C ASP A 17 5.95 20.24 14.33
N ARG A 18 5.76 18.96 13.96
CA ARG A 18 6.10 18.51 12.61
C ARG A 18 5.07 19.05 11.61
N PRO A 19 5.50 19.56 10.44
CA PRO A 19 4.60 19.86 9.33
C PRO A 19 3.63 18.70 9.12
N ARG A 20 2.33 18.98 9.06
CA ARG A 20 1.26 17.95 9.03
C ARG A 20 1.46 16.89 7.93
N LEU A 21 2.19 17.22 6.86
CA LEU A 21 2.54 16.32 5.76
C LEU A 21 3.65 15.31 6.12
N MET A 22 4.61 15.65 6.99
CA MET A 22 5.66 14.71 7.42
C MET A 22 5.10 13.54 8.21
N ASN A 23 3.90 13.69 8.81
CA ASN A 23 3.21 12.60 9.49
C ASN A 23 2.65 11.54 8.53
N PHE A 24 2.56 11.84 7.23
CA PHE A 24 2.14 10.90 6.19
C PHE A 24 3.31 10.29 5.42
N MET A 25 4.48 10.92 5.41
CA MET A 25 5.64 10.44 4.65
C MET A 25 6.03 9.01 4.99
N LEU A 26 6.13 8.68 6.28
CA LEU A 26 6.53 7.34 6.71
C LEU A 26 5.45 6.27 6.39
N PRO A 27 4.15 6.47 6.73
CA PRO A 27 3.07 5.59 6.28
C PRO A 27 3.04 5.39 4.76
N TRP A 28 3.20 6.47 3.99
CA TRP A 28 3.15 6.40 2.54
C TRP A 28 4.35 5.66 1.96
N ALA A 29 5.55 5.93 2.46
CA ALA A 29 6.75 5.20 2.06
C ALA A 29 6.60 3.70 2.36
N ALA A 30 6.09 3.35 3.55
CA ALA A 30 5.83 1.95 3.90
C ALA A 30 4.83 1.29 2.94
N GLY A 31 3.70 1.94 2.67
CA GLY A 31 2.71 1.42 1.73
C GLY A 31 3.25 1.22 0.32
N ILE A 32 4.00 2.20 -0.21
CA ILE A 32 4.62 2.14 -1.54
C ILE A 32 5.66 1.01 -1.60
N VAL A 33 6.60 0.97 -0.66
CA VAL A 33 7.68 -0.03 -0.63
C VAL A 33 7.10 -1.43 -0.51
N VAL A 34 6.16 -1.65 0.41
CA VAL A 34 5.52 -2.97 0.58
C VAL A 34 4.78 -3.37 -0.69
N THR A 35 4.05 -2.45 -1.33
CA THR A 35 3.33 -2.75 -2.58
C THR A 35 4.31 -3.13 -3.69
N LEU A 36 5.37 -2.35 -3.92
CA LEU A 36 6.35 -2.62 -4.97
C LEU A 36 7.11 -3.93 -4.74
N VAL A 37 7.56 -4.17 -3.50
CA VAL A 37 8.30 -5.41 -3.16
C VAL A 37 7.39 -6.62 -3.32
N THR A 38 6.15 -6.57 -2.81
CA THR A 38 5.22 -7.69 -2.93
C THR A 38 4.81 -7.95 -4.38
N GLN A 39 4.59 -6.88 -5.17
CA GLN A 39 4.35 -7.00 -6.61
C GLN A 39 5.51 -7.66 -7.33
N LEU A 40 6.75 -7.22 -7.06
CA LEU A 40 7.94 -7.81 -7.68
C LEU A 40 8.09 -9.29 -7.32
N VAL A 41 7.99 -9.61 -6.03
CA VAL A 41 8.11 -10.99 -5.55
C VAL A 41 7.03 -11.88 -6.17
N LEU A 42 5.77 -11.44 -6.17
CA LEU A 42 4.69 -12.22 -6.75
C LEU A 42 4.78 -12.31 -8.27
N ALA A 43 5.25 -11.27 -8.96
CA ALA A 43 5.49 -11.33 -10.41
C ALA A 43 6.57 -12.38 -10.74
N VAL A 44 7.69 -12.38 -10.01
CA VAL A 44 8.75 -13.38 -10.18
C VAL A 44 8.25 -14.78 -9.85
N LEU A 45 7.53 -14.96 -8.74
CA LEU A 45 6.98 -16.27 -8.37
C LEU A 45 5.97 -16.79 -9.39
N VAL A 46 5.08 -15.94 -9.90
CA VAL A 46 4.10 -16.34 -10.93
C VAL A 46 4.82 -16.70 -12.24
N TRP A 47 5.84 -15.95 -12.62
CA TRP A 47 6.64 -16.24 -13.79
C TRP A 47 7.37 -17.59 -13.66
N ASP A 48 8.16 -17.74 -12.60
CA ASP A 48 9.04 -18.90 -12.38
C ASP A 48 8.27 -20.19 -12.06
N VAL A 49 7.21 -20.12 -11.26
CA VAL A 49 6.51 -21.32 -10.77
C VAL A 49 5.40 -21.78 -11.72
N ILE A 50 4.78 -20.85 -12.44
CA ILE A 50 3.50 -21.11 -13.13
C ILE A 50 3.60 -20.96 -14.63
N THR A 51 4.38 -20.00 -15.12
CA THR A 51 4.43 -19.69 -16.55
C THR A 51 5.51 -20.49 -17.25
N GLY A 52 6.72 -20.58 -16.66
CA GLY A 52 7.85 -21.28 -17.27
C GLY A 52 8.04 -20.88 -18.75
N ASP A 53 8.29 -21.86 -19.62
CA ASP A 53 8.41 -21.66 -21.08
C ASP A 53 7.06 -21.73 -21.83
N ASP A 54 5.95 -22.07 -21.16
CA ASP A 54 4.68 -22.37 -21.82
C ASP A 54 3.57 -21.37 -21.45
N VAL A 55 3.54 -20.28 -22.23
CA VAL A 55 2.58 -19.17 -22.12
C VAL A 55 1.12 -19.63 -22.31
N SER A 56 0.89 -20.81 -22.92
CA SER A 56 -0.45 -21.37 -23.11
C SER A 56 -1.16 -21.70 -21.78
N THR A 57 -0.38 -21.85 -20.71
CA THR A 57 -0.88 -22.10 -19.34
C THR A 57 -1.77 -20.96 -18.82
N MET A 58 -1.60 -19.73 -19.34
CA MET A 58 -2.38 -18.55 -18.98
C MET A 58 -3.64 -18.32 -19.85
N ALA A 59 -3.88 -19.14 -20.88
CA ALA A 59 -4.92 -18.88 -21.88
C ALA A 59 -6.37 -18.98 -21.36
N SER A 60 -6.59 -19.54 -20.15
CA SER A 60 -7.92 -19.62 -19.55
C SER A 60 -8.27 -18.36 -18.76
N PRO A 61 -9.43 -17.72 -19.02
CA PRO A 61 -9.88 -16.52 -18.30
C PRO A 61 -9.91 -16.70 -16.77
N VAL A 62 -10.29 -17.88 -16.30
CA VAL A 62 -10.35 -18.20 -14.86
C VAL A 62 -8.95 -18.23 -14.25
N ARG A 63 -7.96 -18.76 -15.00
CA ARG A 63 -6.56 -18.74 -14.57
C ARG A 63 -5.99 -17.35 -14.58
N THR A 64 -6.27 -16.56 -15.61
CA THR A 64 -5.84 -15.15 -15.65
C THR A 64 -6.35 -14.41 -14.42
N VAL A 65 -7.61 -14.60 -14.04
CA VAL A 65 -8.17 -13.98 -12.82
C VAL A 65 -7.47 -14.46 -11.55
N LEU A 66 -7.29 -15.77 -11.40
CA LEU A 66 -6.67 -16.35 -10.20
C LEU A 66 -5.17 -16.05 -10.08
N LEU A 67 -4.46 -15.98 -11.20
CA LEU A 67 -3.00 -15.87 -11.22
C LEU A 67 -2.51 -14.43 -11.36
N LEU A 68 -3.34 -13.53 -11.89
CA LEU A 68 -2.97 -12.12 -12.08
C LEU A 68 -3.70 -11.19 -11.11
N HIS A 69 -5.02 -11.33 -10.98
CA HIS A 69 -5.82 -10.38 -10.21
C HIS A 69 -5.79 -10.66 -8.70
N LEU A 70 -5.77 -11.93 -8.29
CA LEU A 70 -5.73 -12.29 -6.87
C LEU A 70 -4.40 -11.92 -6.19
N PRO A 71 -3.22 -12.18 -6.80
CA PRO A 71 -1.94 -11.71 -6.25
C PRO A 71 -1.86 -10.19 -6.22
N SER A 72 -2.37 -9.51 -7.25
CA SER A 72 -2.43 -8.05 -7.28
C SER A 72 -3.29 -7.48 -6.15
N ALA A 73 -4.45 -8.08 -5.88
CA ALA A 73 -5.30 -7.70 -4.74
C ALA A 73 -4.58 -7.90 -3.40
N ALA A 74 -3.80 -8.97 -3.26
CA ALA A 74 -2.99 -9.23 -2.08
C ALA A 74 -1.90 -8.17 -1.88
N CYS A 75 -1.20 -7.75 -2.94
CA CYS A 75 -0.22 -6.67 -2.86
C CYS A 75 -0.86 -5.36 -2.38
N VAL A 76 -2.01 -5.00 -2.95
CA VAL A 76 -2.78 -3.81 -2.54
C VAL A 76 -3.17 -3.91 -1.07
N ALA A 77 -3.69 -5.06 -0.63
CA ALA A 77 -4.07 -5.27 0.76
C ALA A 77 -2.89 -5.15 1.72
N LEU A 78 -1.74 -5.72 1.37
CA LEU A 78 -0.50 -5.63 2.17
C LEU A 78 0.02 -4.20 2.22
N GLY A 79 -0.01 -3.46 1.11
CA GLY A 79 0.37 -2.05 1.05
C GLY A 79 -0.50 -1.17 1.93
N VAL A 80 -1.83 -1.32 1.84
CA VAL A 80 -2.79 -0.57 2.67
C VAL A 80 -2.62 -0.91 4.15
N TRP A 81 -2.49 -2.20 4.47
CA TRP A 81 -2.26 -2.65 5.85
C TRP A 81 -0.95 -2.08 6.42
N ALA A 82 0.15 -2.13 5.65
CA ALA A 82 1.44 -1.61 6.09
C ALA A 82 1.41 -0.09 6.32
N ALA A 83 0.77 0.67 5.41
CA ALA A 83 0.59 2.11 5.58
C ALA A 83 -0.24 2.43 6.83
N ALA A 84 -1.33 1.69 7.06
CA ALA A 84 -2.19 1.85 8.22
C ALA A 84 -1.50 1.46 9.55
N ALA A 85 -0.68 0.41 9.54
CA ALA A 85 0.04 -0.08 10.71
C ALA A 85 1.14 0.88 11.18
N VAL A 86 1.78 1.60 10.23
CA VAL A 86 2.85 2.56 10.52
C VAL A 86 2.31 3.93 10.94
N HIS A 87 1.02 4.23 10.69
CA HIS A 87 0.42 5.48 11.10
C HIS A 87 0.24 5.58 12.63
N GLN A 88 1.01 6.49 13.27
CA GLN A 88 1.11 6.60 14.73
C GLN A 88 -0.21 7.01 15.42
N GLY A 89 -0.42 6.46 16.62
CA GLY A 89 -1.63 6.59 17.43
C GLY A 89 -2.11 8.02 17.73
N ALA A 90 -1.22 9.01 17.88
CA ALA A 90 -1.61 10.40 18.16
C ALA A 90 -2.30 11.11 16.97
N SER A 91 -2.16 10.58 15.75
CA SER A 91 -2.86 11.06 14.55
C SER A 91 -4.07 10.18 14.17
N ARG A 92 -4.23 9.00 14.81
CA ARG A 92 -5.34 8.06 14.59
C ARG A 92 -6.69 8.56 15.13
N GLU A 93 -6.70 9.55 16.02
CA GLU A 93 -7.96 10.11 16.58
C GLU A 93 -8.87 10.68 15.48
N SER A 94 -8.30 11.13 14.35
CA SER A 94 -9.08 11.48 13.17
C SER A 94 -9.15 10.29 12.21
N GLN A 95 -10.32 9.64 12.15
CA GLN A 95 -10.58 8.56 11.19
C GLN A 95 -10.25 8.98 9.74
N VAL A 96 -10.54 10.23 9.38
CA VAL A 96 -10.23 10.78 8.06
C VAL A 96 -8.73 10.77 7.76
N ARG A 97 -7.88 11.15 8.72
CA ARG A 97 -6.42 11.13 8.54
C ARG A 97 -5.89 9.71 8.41
N HIS A 98 -6.45 8.77 9.18
CA HIS A 98 -6.10 7.35 9.06
C HIS A 98 -6.43 6.80 7.68
N PHE A 99 -7.60 7.13 7.13
CA PHE A 99 -7.98 6.74 5.77
C PHE A 99 -7.04 7.31 4.70
N ILE A 100 -6.67 8.59 4.82
CA ILE A 100 -5.71 9.24 3.90
C ILE A 100 -4.33 8.58 4.03
N ALA A 101 -3.87 8.29 5.24
CA ALA A 101 -2.58 7.63 5.44
C ALA A 101 -2.55 6.23 4.81
N ALA A 102 -3.64 5.47 4.93
CA ALA A 102 -3.73 4.09 4.49
C ALA A 102 -3.91 3.93 2.97
N PHE A 103 -4.83 4.69 2.37
CA PHE A 103 -5.24 4.46 0.97
C PHE A 103 -4.44 5.27 -0.04
N THR A 104 -4.08 6.52 0.27
CA THR A 104 -3.39 7.42 -0.66
C THR A 104 -2.16 6.79 -1.33
N PRO A 105 -1.22 6.12 -0.64
CA PRO A 105 -0.01 5.62 -1.30
C PRO A 105 -0.34 4.57 -2.37
N VAL A 106 -1.26 3.65 -2.06
CA VAL A 106 -1.61 2.55 -2.96
C VAL A 106 -2.47 3.04 -4.12
N VAL A 107 -3.44 3.92 -3.86
CA VAL A 107 -4.26 4.53 -4.91
C VAL A 107 -3.40 5.38 -5.86
N ALA A 108 -2.51 6.21 -5.31
CA ALA A 108 -1.61 7.04 -6.12
C ALA A 108 -0.68 6.17 -6.98
N LEU A 109 -0.11 5.11 -6.40
CA LEU A 109 0.75 4.18 -7.14
C LEU A 109 -0.02 3.48 -8.28
N GLN A 110 -1.25 3.03 -8.03
CA GLN A 110 -2.05 2.40 -9.08
C GLN A 110 -2.50 3.37 -10.17
N LEU A 111 -2.77 4.63 -9.84
CA LEU A 111 -3.02 5.67 -10.83
C LEU A 111 -1.78 5.90 -11.71
N VAL A 112 -0.59 5.95 -11.13
CA VAL A 112 0.66 6.10 -11.90
C VAL A 112 0.84 4.93 -12.86
N ILE A 113 0.64 3.70 -12.38
CA ILE A 113 0.73 2.48 -13.22
C ILE A 113 -0.29 2.56 -14.34
N PHE A 114 -1.54 2.91 -14.04
CA PHE A 114 -2.61 3.05 -15.01
C PHE A 114 -2.28 4.08 -16.10
N PHE A 115 -1.85 5.29 -15.71
CA PHE A 115 -1.51 6.34 -16.67
C PHE A 115 -0.27 5.98 -17.52
N SER A 116 0.64 5.17 -16.99
CA SER A 116 1.80 4.69 -17.74
C SER A 116 1.47 3.68 -18.84
N GLN A 117 0.32 3.00 -18.75
CA GLN A 117 -0.11 2.00 -19.73
C GLN A 117 -0.79 2.61 -20.97
N GLY A 118 -1.08 3.93 -20.99
CA GLY A 118 -1.47 4.66 -22.20
C GLY A 118 -2.72 4.14 -22.92
N SER A 119 -2.64 4.00 -24.25
CA SER A 119 -3.75 3.61 -25.14
C SER A 119 -4.07 2.12 -25.16
N ASP A 120 -3.25 1.28 -24.52
CA ASP A 120 -3.44 -0.18 -24.50
C ASP A 120 -4.50 -0.62 -23.48
N LEU A 121 -5.12 0.32 -22.77
CA LEU A 121 -6.19 0.02 -21.84
C LEU A 121 -7.55 -0.09 -22.49
N THR A 122 -8.13 -1.28 -22.35
CA THR A 122 -9.55 -1.48 -22.57
C THR A 122 -10.36 -1.03 -21.35
N ALA A 123 -11.62 -0.64 -21.58
CA ALA A 123 -12.55 -0.34 -20.49
C ALA A 123 -12.74 -1.52 -19.52
N ILE A 124 -12.65 -2.76 -20.04
CA ILE A 124 -12.77 -3.98 -19.24
C ILE A 124 -11.57 -4.13 -18.31
N THR A 125 -10.34 -3.96 -18.82
CA THR A 125 -9.12 -4.03 -18.00
C THR A 125 -9.12 -2.97 -16.90
N PHE A 126 -9.65 -1.77 -17.17
CA PHE A 126 -9.82 -0.75 -16.15
C PHE A 126 -10.78 -1.17 -15.04
N LEU A 127 -11.98 -1.65 -15.40
CA LEU A 127 -12.98 -2.08 -14.42
C LEU A 127 -12.45 -3.21 -13.53
N VAL A 128 -11.72 -4.16 -14.11
CA VAL A 128 -11.12 -5.24 -13.34
C VAL A 128 -10.04 -4.74 -12.37
N GLN A 129 -9.16 -3.82 -12.82
CA GLN A 129 -8.17 -3.20 -11.94
C GLN A 129 -8.82 -2.37 -10.82
N LEU A 130 -9.93 -1.69 -11.11
CA LEU A 130 -10.71 -0.95 -10.11
C LEU A 130 -11.28 -1.90 -9.05
N VAL A 131 -11.85 -3.03 -9.45
CA VAL A 131 -12.36 -4.05 -8.51
C VAL A 131 -11.23 -4.59 -7.64
N VAL A 132 -10.08 -4.94 -8.24
CA VAL A 132 -8.89 -5.42 -7.51
C VAL A 132 -8.42 -4.39 -6.48
N LEU A 133 -8.36 -3.11 -6.86
CA LEU A 133 -7.99 -2.03 -5.96
C LEU A 133 -8.97 -1.90 -4.80
N VAL A 134 -10.28 -1.87 -5.07
CA VAL A 134 -11.31 -1.73 -4.04
C VAL A 134 -11.29 -2.91 -3.08
N VAL A 135 -11.20 -4.13 -3.59
CA VAL A 135 -11.16 -5.35 -2.77
C VAL A 135 -9.88 -5.38 -1.92
N GLY A 136 -8.71 -5.13 -2.53
CA GLY A 136 -7.44 -5.09 -1.79
C GLY A 136 -7.46 -4.03 -0.69
N CYS A 137 -7.94 -2.81 -0.99
CA CYS A 137 -8.10 -1.74 -0.01
C CYS A 137 -9.02 -2.14 1.14
N ALA A 138 -10.19 -2.70 0.85
CA ALA A 138 -11.14 -3.14 1.86
C ALA A 138 -10.53 -4.22 2.78
N VAL A 139 -9.85 -5.22 2.21
CA VAL A 139 -9.21 -6.30 2.96
C VAL A 139 -8.06 -5.76 3.83
N GLY A 140 -7.16 -4.95 3.26
CA GLY A 140 -6.03 -4.39 4.01
C GLY A 140 -6.47 -3.51 5.18
N PHE A 141 -7.52 -2.71 4.96
CA PHE A 141 -8.10 -1.88 6.01
C PHE A 141 -8.83 -2.70 7.08
N LEU A 142 -9.56 -3.74 6.69
CA LEU A 142 -10.24 -4.63 7.63
C LEU A 142 -9.22 -5.38 8.51
N VAL A 143 -8.10 -5.84 7.94
CA VAL A 143 -7.01 -6.49 8.69
C VAL A 143 -6.40 -5.52 9.71
N ASP A 144 -6.19 -4.25 9.35
CA ASP A 144 -5.74 -3.22 10.30
C ASP A 144 -6.75 -3.04 11.43
N ARG A 145 -8.06 -2.93 11.10
CA ARG A 145 -9.12 -2.80 12.10
C ARG A 145 -9.25 -4.01 13.03
N LEU A 146 -9.02 -5.23 12.54
CA LEU A 146 -9.07 -6.44 13.37
C LEU A 146 -7.87 -6.56 14.31
N ARG A 147 -6.71 -6.00 13.93
CA ARG A 147 -5.48 -6.07 14.75
C ARG A 147 -5.36 -4.93 15.74
N ASN A 148 -5.89 -3.76 15.39
CA ASN A 148 -5.67 -2.50 16.10
C ASN A 148 -6.96 -1.80 16.55
N GLY A 149 -8.14 -2.37 16.27
CA GLY A 149 -9.44 -1.93 16.80
C GLY A 149 -9.77 -2.63 18.09
#